data_AF-A0A0W0Z8N0-F1
#
_entry.id   AF-A0A0W0Z8N0-F1
#
_cell.length_a   1.000
_cell.length_b   1.000
_cell.length_c   1.000
_cell.angle_alpha   90.00
_cell.angle_beta   90.00
_cell.angle_gamma   90.00
#
_symmetry.space_group_name_H-M   'P 1'
#
loop_
_entity.id
_entity.type
_entity.pdbx_description
1 polymer ?
#
loop_
_entity_poly.entity_id
_entity_poly.type
_entity_poly.pdbx_seq_one_letter_code
_entity_poly.pdbx_strand_id
1 'polypeptide(L)'
;MEILTDLKAILHSKRANIYYLEKCRVMQKDGRVLYLTEAKDENQYWNIPIANTTCLLLGNGTSITQAAMRMLAQAGVLVGFSGGGGTPLLMANEIEWFTPQSEYRPTEYMQGWMKFWFDDQKRLFAAKQFQISRIEYLKTHWKKSRDLAAEGFNYNDLERELSNCETKIKAAKEVYHLLQAEAELTKQLYKYAANRTQYGKFNREREAQDKANTFLNHGNYLAYGLAATTLWVLASRDENPDIFFSAIGGYGGIGVIIEATLFLSDNTPVEKIAETIKRTDYKDYFLNNIRGAQNTVFHNADLYPPDFEYVNAITWFKTNKAVTVKDRLAPQNRPSAYQEFLLSWISEKSSGKYFRQYIYDPYKNKGSIVEWRNYEASYDVNSIEPKSRQKSTYVLQEYFIPIDHFDRFAEKMIAILKSYNVKVLNISIRHALPDHESWLSWSRTEVFSFVIYYKQGVTALDEAYVRTWTSRLIDAALEEGGTYYLPYQIIATPQQFLKAYPKAPEFFEIKNKMDPEYKFRNKLFDKYYQQE
;
A
#
# COMPACT_ATOMS: atom_id res chain seq x y z
N MET A 1 11.72 -17.99 8.49
CA MET A 1 10.50 -17.26 8.07
C MET A 1 10.22 -17.44 6.56
N GLU A 2 10.93 -18.37 5.89
CA GLU A 2 10.99 -18.53 4.42
C GLU A 2 9.91 -19.47 3.82
N ILE A 3 9.00 -20.05 4.61
CA ILE A 3 8.14 -21.16 4.12
C ILE A 3 6.87 -20.68 3.40
N LEU A 4 6.49 -19.38 3.48
CA LEU A 4 5.23 -18.88 2.91
C LEU A 4 5.38 -18.05 1.63
N THR A 5 6.60 -17.70 1.21
CA THR A 5 6.87 -16.98 -0.04
C THR A 5 6.63 -17.82 -1.30
N ASP A 6 6.47 -19.14 -1.17
CA ASP A 6 6.30 -20.09 -2.28
C ASP A 6 4.85 -20.51 -2.57
N LEU A 7 3.86 -19.98 -1.85
CA LEU A 7 2.46 -20.26 -2.18
C LEU A 7 2.10 -19.52 -3.47
N LYS A 8 1.96 -20.24 -4.59
CA LYS A 8 1.25 -19.74 -5.78
C LYS A 8 -0.13 -19.27 -5.35
N ALA A 9 -0.29 -17.96 -5.15
CA ALA A 9 -1.53 -17.38 -4.66
C ALA A 9 -2.63 -17.60 -5.70
N ILE A 10 -3.64 -18.39 -5.34
CA ILE A 10 -4.87 -18.52 -6.12
C ILE A 10 -5.70 -17.27 -5.84
N LEU A 11 -6.08 -16.55 -6.90
CA LEU A 11 -7.00 -15.41 -6.82
C LEU A 11 -8.21 -15.77 -5.94
N HIS A 12 -8.64 -14.87 -5.05
CA HIS A 12 -9.76 -15.14 -4.14
C HIS A 12 -11.03 -15.60 -4.86
N SER A 13 -11.30 -15.04 -6.05
CA SER A 13 -12.41 -15.44 -6.92
C SER A 13 -12.30 -16.85 -7.52
N LYS A 14 -11.11 -17.46 -7.49
CA LYS A 14 -10.82 -18.81 -8.00
C LYS A 14 -10.55 -19.82 -6.88
N ARG A 15 -10.60 -19.41 -5.62
CA ARG A 15 -10.46 -20.32 -4.48
C ARG A 15 -11.68 -21.23 -4.39
N ALA A 16 -11.43 -22.52 -4.23
CA ALA A 16 -12.48 -23.53 -4.30
C ALA A 16 -13.12 -23.87 -2.95
N ASN A 17 -12.44 -23.57 -1.83
CA ASN A 17 -12.84 -24.12 -0.53
C ASN A 17 -13.54 -23.08 0.35
N ILE A 18 -14.68 -23.49 0.91
CA ILE A 18 -15.36 -22.85 2.04
C ILE A 18 -15.50 -23.94 3.12
N TYR A 19 -15.18 -23.61 4.37
CA TYR A 19 -15.34 -24.56 5.47
C TYR A 19 -16.44 -24.11 6.40
N TYR A 20 -17.36 -25.01 6.73
CA TYR A 20 -18.23 -24.91 7.89
C TYR A 20 -17.82 -25.98 8.89
N LEU A 21 -17.36 -25.56 10.06
CA LEU A 21 -16.78 -26.43 11.07
C LEU A 21 -17.63 -26.42 12.34
N GLU A 22 -17.81 -27.59 12.95
CA GLU A 22 -18.43 -27.76 14.26
C GLU A 22 -17.62 -28.75 15.09
N LYS A 23 -17.69 -28.63 16.42
CA LYS A 23 -17.13 -29.60 17.38
C LYS A 23 -15.64 -29.91 17.14
N CYS A 24 -14.85 -28.89 16.83
CA CYS A 24 -13.44 -29.04 16.52
C CYS A 24 -12.58 -27.86 16.97
N ARG A 25 -11.26 -28.09 17.13
CA ARG A 25 -10.29 -27.04 17.46
C ARG A 25 -9.45 -26.68 16.24
N VAL A 26 -9.55 -25.45 15.76
CA VAL A 26 -8.71 -24.92 14.67
C VAL A 26 -7.41 -24.39 15.27
N MET A 27 -6.28 -24.91 14.81
CA MET A 27 -4.98 -24.55 15.36
C MET A 27 -3.86 -24.59 14.32
N GLN A 28 -2.74 -23.96 14.66
CA GLN A 28 -1.51 -24.03 13.91
C GLN A 28 -0.64 -25.18 14.46
N LYS A 29 -0.17 -26.05 13.57
CA LYS A 29 0.75 -27.14 13.89
C LYS A 29 1.68 -27.38 12.70
N ASP A 30 2.98 -27.50 12.96
CA ASP A 30 4.01 -27.75 11.94
C ASP A 30 3.92 -26.80 10.74
N GLY A 31 3.69 -25.50 11.00
CA GLY A 31 3.59 -24.50 9.94
C GLY A 31 2.33 -24.58 9.07
N ARG A 32 1.32 -25.36 9.47
CA ARG A 32 0.03 -25.51 8.76
C ARG A 32 -1.13 -25.15 9.66
N VAL A 33 -2.23 -24.70 9.05
CA VAL A 33 -3.51 -24.56 9.74
C VAL A 33 -4.29 -25.87 9.56
N LEU A 34 -4.77 -26.42 10.66
CA LEU A 34 -5.57 -27.64 10.66
C LEU A 34 -6.73 -27.51 11.66
N TYR A 35 -7.71 -28.40 11.53
CA TYR A 35 -8.72 -28.60 12.58
C TYR A 35 -8.62 -29.99 13.18
N LEU A 36 -8.77 -30.05 14.50
CA LEU A 36 -8.70 -31.25 15.31
C LEU A 36 -10.10 -31.62 15.81
N THR A 37 -10.55 -32.82 15.50
CA THR A 37 -11.74 -33.43 16.09
C THR A 37 -11.31 -34.50 17.09
N GLU A 38 -11.76 -34.35 18.34
CA GLU A 38 -11.48 -35.32 19.41
C GLU A 38 -12.44 -36.49 19.30
N ALA A 39 -11.91 -37.72 19.19
CA ALA A 39 -12.69 -38.94 19.31
C ALA A 39 -12.24 -39.72 20.56
N LYS A 40 -13.05 -40.70 20.99
CA LYS A 40 -12.78 -41.48 22.21
C LYS A 40 -11.45 -42.24 22.17
N ASP A 41 -11.04 -42.69 20.98
CA ASP A 41 -9.88 -43.57 20.82
C ASP A 41 -8.68 -42.86 20.18
N GLU A 42 -8.89 -42.04 19.13
CA GLU A 42 -7.81 -41.32 18.44
C GLU A 42 -8.21 -39.91 17.98
N ASN A 43 -7.25 -38.99 18.06
CA ASN A 43 -7.40 -37.61 17.60
C ASN A 43 -7.21 -37.53 16.07
N GLN A 44 -8.18 -36.94 15.37
CA GLN A 44 -8.11 -36.76 13.91
C GLN A 44 -7.72 -35.32 13.55
N TYR A 45 -6.69 -35.18 12.71
CA TYR A 45 -6.17 -33.90 12.25
C TYR A 45 -6.44 -33.71 10.76
N TRP A 46 -7.10 -32.61 10.41
CA TRP A 46 -7.52 -32.32 9.04
C TRP A 46 -6.90 -31.01 8.56
N ASN A 47 -6.13 -31.06 7.48
CA ASN A 47 -5.43 -29.89 6.94
C ASN A 47 -6.40 -28.88 6.30
N ILE A 48 -6.19 -27.58 6.54
CA ILE A 48 -6.89 -26.48 5.86
C ILE A 48 -5.91 -25.83 4.87
N PRO A 49 -6.09 -26.01 3.56
CA PRO A 49 -5.24 -25.42 2.54
C PRO A 49 -5.57 -23.92 2.37
N ILE A 50 -5.09 -23.09 3.28
CA ILE A 50 -5.46 -21.67 3.41
C ILE A 50 -5.33 -20.83 2.12
N ALA A 51 -4.39 -21.17 1.22
CA ALA A 51 -4.23 -20.49 -0.07
C ALA A 51 -5.38 -20.75 -1.06
N ASN A 52 -6.15 -21.83 -0.88
CA ASN A 52 -7.30 -22.19 -1.71
C ASN A 52 -8.64 -22.06 -0.95
N THR A 53 -8.63 -21.40 0.20
CA THR A 53 -9.81 -21.22 1.07
C THR A 53 -10.29 -19.77 1.04
N THR A 54 -11.58 -19.53 0.82
CA THR A 54 -12.17 -18.18 0.88
C THR A 54 -12.52 -17.79 2.31
N CYS A 55 -13.28 -18.63 3.01
CA CYS A 55 -13.66 -18.37 4.40
C CYS A 55 -13.84 -19.65 5.24
N LEU A 56 -13.74 -19.47 6.55
CA LEU A 56 -14.07 -20.47 7.58
C LEU A 56 -15.26 -19.94 8.40
N LEU A 57 -16.29 -20.77 8.52
CA LEU A 57 -17.42 -20.56 9.40
C LEU A 57 -17.28 -21.51 10.59
N LEU A 58 -17.22 -20.94 11.79
CA LEU A 58 -17.01 -21.63 13.05
C LEU A 58 -18.35 -21.71 13.79
N GLY A 59 -18.98 -22.88 13.73
CA GLY A 59 -20.26 -23.19 14.36
C GLY A 59 -20.10 -23.70 15.81
N ASN A 60 -21.09 -24.45 16.29
CA ASN A 60 -21.14 -24.86 17.69
C ASN A 60 -19.96 -25.78 18.08
N GLY A 61 -19.42 -25.59 19.28
CA GLY A 61 -18.33 -26.39 19.83
C GLY A 61 -16.98 -26.18 19.13
N THR A 62 -16.78 -25.02 18.49
CA THR A 62 -15.51 -24.67 17.83
C THR A 62 -14.64 -23.76 18.70
N SER A 63 -13.34 -23.82 18.46
CA SER A 63 -12.37 -22.85 18.99
C SER A 63 -11.28 -22.62 17.97
N ILE A 64 -10.66 -21.44 17.97
CA ILE A 64 -9.53 -21.11 17.11
C ILE A 64 -8.40 -20.46 17.90
N THR A 65 -7.16 -20.82 17.61
CA THR A 65 -5.99 -20.20 18.26
C THR A 65 -5.54 -18.94 17.53
N GLN A 66 -4.89 -18.02 18.25
CA GLN A 66 -4.32 -16.80 17.66
C GLN A 66 -3.31 -17.11 16.54
N ALA A 67 -2.52 -18.18 16.69
CA ALA A 67 -1.54 -18.58 15.68
C ALA A 67 -2.21 -19.03 14.37
N ALA A 68 -3.36 -19.71 14.45
CA ALA A 68 -4.17 -20.05 13.28
C ALA A 68 -4.80 -18.81 12.65
N MET A 69 -5.37 -17.91 13.46
CA MET A 69 -5.91 -16.62 12.99
C MET A 69 -4.87 -15.81 12.22
N ARG A 70 -3.62 -15.74 12.71
CA ARG A 70 -2.53 -15.05 12.02
C ARG A 70 -2.27 -15.62 10.62
N MET A 71 -2.19 -16.94 10.49
CA MET A 71 -1.95 -17.59 9.20
C MET A 71 -3.13 -17.43 8.23
N LEU A 72 -4.36 -17.53 8.74
CA LEU A 72 -5.58 -17.31 7.95
C LEU A 72 -5.67 -15.86 7.45
N ALA A 73 -5.36 -14.89 8.31
CA ALA A 73 -5.35 -13.47 7.96
C ALA A 73 -4.32 -13.16 6.87
N GLN A 74 -3.09 -13.68 7.00
CA GLN A 74 -2.03 -13.54 5.97
C GLN A 74 -2.42 -14.14 4.62
N ALA A 75 -3.23 -15.21 4.63
CA ALA A 75 -3.76 -15.79 3.41
C ALA A 75 -5.04 -15.09 2.92
N GLY A 76 -5.51 -14.03 3.58
CA GLY A 76 -6.74 -13.34 3.24
C GLY A 76 -8.00 -14.20 3.37
N VAL A 77 -8.01 -15.15 4.32
CA VAL A 77 -9.15 -16.02 4.61
C VAL A 77 -10.01 -15.38 5.68
N LEU A 78 -11.30 -15.17 5.39
CA LEU A 78 -12.23 -14.63 6.37
C LEU A 78 -12.62 -15.69 7.39
N VAL A 79 -12.77 -15.30 8.66
CA VAL A 79 -13.23 -16.20 9.72
C VAL A 79 -14.51 -15.63 10.31
N GLY A 80 -15.61 -16.39 10.29
CA GLY A 80 -16.88 -16.00 10.87
C GLY A 80 -17.30 -16.94 11.98
N PHE A 81 -17.72 -16.43 13.14
CA PHE A 81 -18.40 -17.25 14.16
C PHE A 81 -19.90 -17.20 13.95
N SER A 82 -20.52 -18.38 13.90
CA SER A 82 -21.95 -18.55 13.67
C SER A 82 -22.59 -19.44 14.73
N GLY A 83 -23.91 -19.40 14.88
CA GLY A 83 -24.64 -20.44 15.61
C GLY A 83 -24.59 -21.80 14.89
N GLY A 84 -25.07 -22.84 15.58
CA GLY A 84 -25.13 -24.21 15.04
C GLY A 84 -26.38 -24.41 14.17
N GLY A 85 -26.28 -25.23 13.12
CA GLY A 85 -27.44 -25.60 12.29
C GLY A 85 -28.10 -24.45 11.52
N GLY A 86 -27.39 -23.34 11.33
CA GLY A 86 -27.89 -22.14 10.66
C GLY A 86 -28.75 -21.22 11.55
N THR A 87 -28.61 -21.35 12.87
CA THR A 87 -29.15 -20.40 13.85
C THR A 87 -28.20 -19.21 14.02
N PRO A 88 -28.72 -17.98 14.26
CA PRO A 88 -27.88 -16.81 14.42
C PRO A 88 -27.04 -16.91 15.71
N LEU A 89 -25.90 -16.23 15.73
CA LEU A 89 -25.12 -16.08 16.95
C LEU A 89 -25.95 -15.32 18.01
N LEU A 90 -25.87 -15.72 19.28
CA LEU A 90 -26.62 -15.06 20.38
C LEU A 90 -26.15 -13.62 20.66
N MET A 91 -25.02 -13.21 20.08
CA MET A 91 -24.51 -11.84 20.06
C MET A 91 -25.02 -11.13 18.81
N ALA A 92 -25.91 -10.14 18.96
CA ALA A 92 -26.43 -9.10 18.04
C ALA A 92 -26.53 -9.33 16.50
N ASN A 93 -25.57 -10.01 15.86
CA ASN A 93 -25.45 -10.30 14.43
C ASN A 93 -25.65 -11.79 14.12
N GLU A 94 -25.96 -12.15 12.87
CA GLU A 94 -26.11 -13.57 12.47
C GLU A 94 -24.79 -14.33 12.41
N ILE A 95 -23.73 -13.65 11.98
CA ILE A 95 -22.34 -14.12 11.94
C ILE A 95 -21.46 -12.97 12.42
N GLU A 96 -20.54 -13.25 13.34
CA GLU A 96 -19.51 -12.28 13.73
C GLU A 96 -18.25 -12.51 12.88
N TRP A 97 -17.95 -11.56 12.00
CA TRP A 97 -16.86 -11.66 11.02
C TRP A 97 -15.56 -11.07 11.53
N PHE A 98 -14.55 -11.90 11.67
CA PHE A 98 -13.15 -11.49 11.75
C PHE A 98 -12.58 -11.37 10.34
N THR A 99 -12.63 -10.15 9.81
CA THR A 99 -12.01 -9.81 8.52
C THR A 99 -10.52 -9.51 8.72
N PRO A 100 -9.62 -10.03 7.86
CA PRO A 100 -8.20 -9.71 7.99
C PRO A 100 -7.97 -8.20 7.85
N GLN A 101 -7.31 -7.60 8.85
CA GLN A 101 -7.07 -6.16 8.91
C GLN A 101 -5.68 -5.76 8.38
N SER A 102 -4.75 -6.71 8.28
CA SER A 102 -3.36 -6.42 7.92
C SER A 102 -3.09 -6.41 6.41
N GLU A 103 -4.10 -6.68 5.57
CA GLU A 103 -3.99 -6.64 4.12
C GLU A 103 -4.69 -5.39 3.58
N TYR A 104 -3.98 -4.57 2.80
CA TYR A 104 -4.57 -3.35 2.25
C TYR A 104 -5.78 -3.64 1.37
N ARG A 105 -6.76 -2.76 1.52
CA ARG A 105 -8.04 -2.77 0.80
C ARG A 105 -8.11 -1.53 -0.06
N PRO A 106 -8.68 -1.60 -1.26
CA PRO A 106 -8.83 -0.43 -2.10
C PRO A 106 -9.92 0.48 -1.58
N THR A 107 -9.70 1.75 -1.81
CA THR A 107 -10.53 2.80 -1.23
C THR A 107 -11.60 3.28 -2.19
N GLU A 108 -11.46 3.08 -3.50
CA GLU A 108 -12.36 3.63 -4.53
C GLU A 108 -13.79 3.13 -4.39
N TYR A 109 -13.98 1.87 -4.02
CA TYR A 109 -15.30 1.29 -3.87
C TYR A 109 -15.94 1.80 -2.59
N MET A 110 -15.17 1.91 -1.50
CA MET A 110 -15.65 2.49 -0.25
C MET A 110 -15.96 3.99 -0.42
N GLN A 111 -15.11 4.74 -1.08
CA GLN A 111 -15.33 6.15 -1.40
C GLN A 111 -16.53 6.33 -2.34
N GLY A 112 -16.63 5.49 -3.37
CA GLY A 112 -17.78 5.41 -4.27
C GLY A 112 -19.07 5.13 -3.51
N TRP A 113 -19.03 4.16 -2.58
CA TRP A 113 -20.14 3.85 -1.69
C TRP A 113 -20.52 5.06 -0.86
N MET A 114 -19.56 5.69 -0.16
CA MET A 114 -19.80 6.85 0.70
C MET A 114 -20.31 8.08 -0.06
N LYS A 115 -19.95 8.27 -1.34
CA LYS A 115 -20.47 9.36 -2.18
C LYS A 115 -22.00 9.31 -2.35
N PHE A 116 -22.62 8.14 -2.28
CA PHE A 116 -24.06 7.99 -2.49
C PHE A 116 -24.81 7.39 -1.31
N TRP A 117 -24.13 6.72 -0.37
CA TRP A 117 -24.79 5.95 0.69
C TRP A 117 -25.67 6.81 1.60
N PHE A 118 -25.36 8.09 1.78
CA PHE A 118 -26.18 8.98 2.60
C PHE A 118 -27.39 9.60 1.87
N ASP A 119 -27.55 9.31 0.57
CA ASP A 119 -28.67 9.75 -0.26
C ASP A 119 -29.68 8.61 -0.47
N ASP A 120 -30.90 8.79 0.04
CA ASP A 120 -31.96 7.78 0.04
C ASP A 120 -32.35 7.34 -1.38
N GLN A 121 -32.38 8.26 -2.34
CA GLN A 121 -32.74 7.97 -3.73
C GLN A 121 -31.64 7.17 -4.42
N LYS A 122 -30.37 7.51 -4.15
CA LYS A 122 -29.24 6.75 -4.70
C LYS A 122 -29.10 5.38 -4.06
N ARG A 123 -29.37 5.25 -2.75
CA ARG A 123 -29.45 3.92 -2.10
C ARG A 123 -30.56 3.07 -2.71
N LEU A 124 -31.74 3.63 -2.94
CA LEU A 124 -32.83 2.92 -3.62
C LEU A 124 -32.44 2.50 -5.03
N PHE A 125 -31.77 3.38 -5.78
CA PHE A 125 -31.25 3.05 -7.12
C PHE A 125 -30.29 1.86 -7.06
N ALA A 126 -29.30 1.87 -6.16
CA ALA A 126 -28.37 0.76 -5.99
C ALA A 126 -29.07 -0.55 -5.59
N ALA A 127 -30.05 -0.49 -4.68
CA ALA A 127 -30.83 -1.67 -4.28
C ALA A 127 -31.63 -2.27 -5.46
N LYS A 128 -32.18 -1.44 -6.36
CA LYS A 128 -32.81 -1.92 -7.59
C LYS A 128 -31.82 -2.64 -8.49
N GLN A 129 -30.60 -2.12 -8.65
CA GLN A 129 -29.56 -2.77 -9.47
C GLN A 129 -29.18 -4.15 -8.91
N PHE A 130 -29.10 -4.31 -7.58
CA PHE A 130 -28.88 -5.62 -6.96
C PHE A 130 -30.00 -6.62 -7.29
N GLN A 131 -31.27 -6.19 -7.20
CA GLN A 131 -32.40 -7.08 -7.49
C GLN A 131 -32.52 -7.42 -8.98
N ILE A 132 -32.21 -6.47 -9.88
CA ILE A 132 -32.11 -6.75 -11.32
C ILE A 132 -30.99 -7.76 -11.60
N SER A 133 -29.82 -7.56 -11.00
CA SER A 133 -28.68 -8.48 -11.14
C SER A 133 -29.01 -9.88 -10.62
N ARG A 134 -29.78 -9.98 -9.52
CA ARG A 134 -30.29 -11.27 -9.01
C ARG A 134 -31.21 -11.95 -10.03
N ILE A 135 -32.13 -11.23 -10.67
CA ILE A 135 -33.01 -11.78 -11.69
C ILE A 135 -32.20 -12.28 -12.89
N GLU A 136 -31.25 -11.47 -13.38
CA GLU A 136 -30.37 -11.87 -14.49
C GLU A 136 -29.47 -13.06 -14.14
N TYR A 137 -29.00 -13.14 -12.89
CA TYR A 137 -28.27 -14.29 -12.38
C TYR A 137 -29.12 -15.56 -12.47
N LEU A 138 -30.38 -15.52 -12.00
CA LEU A 138 -31.30 -16.66 -12.09
C LEU A 138 -31.55 -17.05 -13.55
N LYS A 139 -31.93 -16.09 -14.42
CA LYS A 139 -32.15 -16.33 -15.86
C LYS A 139 -30.95 -17.01 -16.51
N THR A 140 -29.74 -16.52 -16.22
CA THR A 140 -28.51 -17.00 -16.86
C THR A 140 -28.06 -18.35 -16.31
N HIS A 141 -28.02 -18.52 -14.98
CA HIS A 141 -27.41 -19.70 -14.36
C HIS A 141 -28.35 -20.90 -14.32
N TRP A 142 -29.66 -20.69 -14.13
CA TRP A 142 -30.61 -21.80 -14.20
C TRP A 142 -30.70 -22.34 -15.63
N LYS A 143 -30.56 -21.48 -16.65
CA LYS A 143 -30.48 -21.90 -18.05
C LYS A 143 -29.21 -22.70 -18.38
N LYS A 144 -28.07 -22.32 -17.80
CA LYS A 144 -26.76 -22.95 -18.08
C LYS A 144 -26.50 -24.21 -17.25
N SER A 145 -27.15 -24.36 -16.08
CA SER A 145 -26.86 -25.46 -15.15
C SER A 145 -27.47 -26.78 -15.65
N ARG A 146 -26.60 -27.74 -15.99
CA ARG A 146 -27.00 -29.10 -16.39
C ARG A 146 -27.62 -29.86 -15.23
N ASP A 147 -27.13 -29.64 -14.01
CA ASP A 147 -27.60 -30.32 -12.81
C ASP A 147 -29.03 -29.87 -12.45
N LEU A 148 -29.30 -28.56 -12.50
CA LEU A 148 -30.65 -28.04 -12.28
C LEU A 148 -31.62 -28.54 -13.36
N ALA A 149 -31.18 -28.57 -14.62
CA ALA A 149 -31.99 -29.09 -15.72
C ALA A 149 -32.33 -30.58 -15.55
N ALA A 150 -31.39 -31.39 -15.04
CA ALA A 150 -31.61 -32.81 -14.74
C ALA A 150 -32.65 -33.01 -13.63
N GLU A 151 -32.69 -32.12 -12.65
CA GLU A 151 -33.70 -32.09 -11.58
C GLU A 151 -35.02 -31.41 -11.99
N GLY A 152 -35.20 -31.10 -13.28
CA GLY A 152 -36.43 -30.52 -13.82
C GLY A 152 -36.63 -29.04 -13.54
N PHE A 153 -35.59 -28.31 -13.15
CA PHE A 153 -35.62 -26.85 -13.01
C PHE A 153 -35.37 -26.18 -14.35
N ASN A 154 -36.33 -25.38 -14.80
CA ASN A 154 -36.25 -24.60 -16.03
C ASN A 154 -36.74 -23.17 -15.78
N TYR A 155 -35.89 -22.18 -16.08
CA TYR A 155 -36.23 -20.78 -15.87
C TYR A 155 -37.43 -20.32 -16.72
N ASN A 156 -37.68 -20.95 -17.87
CA ASN A 156 -38.82 -20.61 -18.75
C ASN A 156 -40.16 -20.77 -18.01
N ASP A 157 -40.23 -21.69 -17.04
CA ASP A 157 -41.43 -21.89 -16.23
C ASP A 157 -41.74 -20.70 -15.30
N LEU A 158 -40.76 -19.82 -15.09
CA LEU A 158 -40.80 -18.67 -14.19
C LEU A 158 -40.65 -17.35 -14.94
N GLU A 159 -40.67 -17.36 -16.27
CA GLU A 159 -40.41 -16.17 -17.10
C GLU A 159 -41.40 -15.04 -16.78
N ARG A 160 -42.67 -15.39 -16.54
CA ARG A 160 -43.71 -14.45 -16.17
C ARG A 160 -43.47 -13.85 -14.79
N GLU A 161 -43.15 -14.67 -13.79
CA GLU A 161 -42.88 -14.26 -12.41
C GLU A 161 -41.65 -13.35 -12.34
N LEU A 162 -40.57 -13.71 -13.04
CA LEU A 162 -39.34 -12.94 -13.12
C LEU A 162 -39.58 -11.59 -13.82
N SER A 163 -40.29 -11.58 -14.96
CA SER A 163 -40.63 -10.35 -15.68
C SER A 163 -41.51 -9.42 -14.85
N ASN A 164 -42.52 -9.97 -14.17
CA ASN A 164 -43.39 -9.20 -13.28
C ASN A 164 -42.60 -8.57 -12.13
N CYS A 165 -41.68 -9.32 -11.52
CA CYS A 165 -40.81 -8.79 -10.47
C CYS A 165 -39.92 -7.67 -11.01
N GLU A 166 -39.33 -7.84 -12.18
CA GLU A 166 -38.51 -6.83 -12.85
C GLU A 166 -39.28 -5.51 -13.10
N THR A 167 -40.53 -5.61 -13.56
CA THR A 167 -41.42 -4.44 -13.71
C THR A 167 -41.69 -3.75 -12.38
N LYS A 168 -41.96 -4.52 -11.32
CA LYS A 168 -42.19 -3.98 -9.97
C LYS A 168 -40.94 -3.30 -9.41
N ILE A 169 -39.75 -3.89 -9.58
CA ILE A 169 -38.47 -3.31 -9.17
C ILE A 169 -38.23 -1.96 -9.87
N LYS A 170 -38.45 -1.89 -11.19
CA LYS A 170 -38.30 -0.64 -11.95
C LYS A 170 -39.25 0.44 -11.44
N ALA A 171 -40.51 0.09 -11.18
CA ALA A 171 -41.55 1.02 -10.72
C ALA A 171 -41.46 1.42 -9.23
N ALA A 172 -40.74 0.68 -8.39
CA ALA A 172 -40.67 0.94 -6.95
C ALA A 172 -40.11 2.34 -6.63
N LYS A 173 -40.84 3.17 -5.90
CA LYS A 173 -40.39 4.51 -5.49
C LYS A 173 -39.78 4.57 -4.09
N GLU A 174 -39.94 3.48 -3.34
CA GLU A 174 -39.49 3.36 -1.95
C GLU A 174 -38.94 1.95 -1.72
N VAL A 175 -38.04 1.82 -0.73
CA VAL A 175 -37.39 0.56 -0.38
C VAL A 175 -38.42 -0.51 0.02
N TYR A 176 -39.51 -0.12 0.68
CA TYR A 176 -40.59 -1.04 1.06
C TYR A 176 -41.18 -1.80 -0.15
N HIS A 177 -41.46 -1.09 -1.25
CA HIS A 177 -41.99 -1.71 -2.46
C HIS A 177 -40.99 -2.67 -3.12
N LEU A 178 -39.69 -2.41 -2.97
CA LEU A 178 -38.64 -3.29 -3.46
C LEU A 178 -38.59 -4.60 -2.65
N LEU A 179 -38.63 -4.50 -1.32
CA LEU A 179 -38.68 -5.66 -0.41
C LEU A 179 -39.95 -6.50 -0.64
N GLN A 180 -41.08 -5.86 -0.89
CA GLN A 180 -42.32 -6.56 -1.23
C GLN A 180 -42.18 -7.37 -2.53
N ALA A 181 -41.63 -6.78 -3.59
CA ALA A 181 -41.41 -7.47 -4.86
C ALA A 181 -40.46 -8.68 -4.71
N GLU A 182 -39.38 -8.51 -3.94
CA GLU A 182 -38.46 -9.59 -3.57
C GLU A 182 -39.15 -10.74 -2.82
N ALA A 183 -39.95 -10.43 -1.81
CA ALA A 183 -40.63 -11.43 -1.00
C ALA A 183 -41.65 -12.23 -1.83
N GLU A 184 -42.41 -11.55 -2.69
CA GLU A 184 -43.36 -12.18 -3.59
C GLU A 184 -42.67 -13.13 -4.59
N LEU A 185 -41.59 -12.69 -5.24
CA LEU A 185 -40.83 -13.54 -6.15
C LEU A 185 -40.23 -14.74 -5.40
N THR A 186 -39.62 -14.51 -4.24
CA THR A 186 -38.98 -15.57 -3.44
C THR A 186 -39.99 -16.64 -3.02
N LYS A 187 -41.23 -16.24 -2.67
CA LYS A 187 -42.31 -17.17 -2.37
C LYS A 187 -42.70 -18.03 -3.58
N GLN A 188 -42.73 -17.46 -4.79
CA GLN A 188 -42.97 -18.23 -6.01
C GLN A 188 -41.82 -19.20 -6.31
N LEU A 189 -40.57 -18.77 -6.11
CA LEU A 189 -39.39 -19.63 -6.29
C LEU A 189 -39.43 -20.84 -5.35
N TYR A 190 -39.76 -20.63 -4.07
CA TYR A 190 -39.91 -21.73 -3.12
C TYR A 190 -41.04 -22.68 -3.51
N LYS A 191 -42.20 -22.14 -3.91
CA LYS A 191 -43.32 -22.95 -4.39
C LYS A 191 -42.94 -23.78 -5.62
N TYR A 192 -42.23 -23.17 -6.57
CA TYR A 192 -41.73 -23.84 -7.76
C TYR A 192 -40.77 -24.98 -7.41
N ALA A 193 -39.76 -24.70 -6.57
CA ALA A 193 -38.79 -25.71 -6.14
C ALA A 193 -39.45 -26.87 -5.39
N ALA A 194 -40.37 -26.59 -4.47
CA ALA A 194 -41.11 -27.61 -3.72
C ALA A 194 -41.97 -28.49 -4.64
N ASN A 195 -42.60 -27.90 -5.66
CA ASN A 195 -43.39 -28.64 -6.63
C ASN A 195 -42.51 -29.52 -7.53
N ARG A 196 -41.39 -28.99 -8.05
CA ARG A 196 -40.48 -29.74 -8.94
C ARG A 196 -39.82 -30.92 -8.23
N THR A 197 -39.44 -30.73 -6.98
CA THR A 197 -38.83 -31.77 -6.13
C THR A 197 -39.85 -32.66 -5.43
N GLN A 198 -41.15 -32.48 -5.68
CA GLN A 198 -42.26 -33.22 -5.04
C GLN A 198 -42.20 -33.18 -3.50
N TYR A 199 -41.69 -32.10 -2.92
CA TYR A 199 -41.55 -31.92 -1.47
C TYR A 199 -42.91 -31.77 -0.75
N GLY A 200 -43.95 -31.37 -1.48
CA GLY A 200 -45.28 -31.10 -0.94
C GLY A 200 -45.44 -29.66 -0.47
N LYS A 201 -46.24 -29.43 0.57
CA LYS A 201 -46.48 -28.09 1.11
C LYS A 201 -45.25 -27.59 1.86
N PHE A 202 -44.57 -26.59 1.31
CA PHE A 202 -43.42 -25.95 1.92
C PHE A 202 -43.77 -24.56 2.46
N ASN A 203 -43.37 -24.30 3.71
CA ASN A 203 -43.36 -22.98 4.33
C ASN A 203 -41.91 -22.66 4.74
N ARG A 204 -41.44 -21.45 4.41
CA ARG A 204 -40.11 -21.00 4.85
C ARG A 204 -40.18 -20.56 6.31
N GLU A 205 -39.59 -21.33 7.19
CA GLU A 205 -39.57 -21.10 8.63
C GLU A 205 -38.15 -21.34 9.16
N ARG A 206 -37.59 -20.36 9.89
CA ARG A 206 -36.18 -20.40 10.29
C ARG A 206 -35.88 -21.54 11.28
N GLU A 207 -36.76 -21.71 12.26
CA GLU A 207 -36.63 -22.68 13.35
C GLU A 207 -37.08 -24.10 12.95
N ALA A 208 -37.64 -24.25 11.75
CA ALA A 208 -38.13 -25.53 11.28
C ALA A 208 -36.96 -26.51 11.03
N GLN A 209 -37.19 -27.76 11.44
CA GLN A 209 -36.20 -28.84 11.37
C GLN A 209 -36.37 -29.72 10.13
N ASP A 210 -37.26 -29.35 9.20
CA ASP A 210 -37.40 -30.07 7.94
C ASP A 210 -36.19 -29.80 7.03
N LYS A 211 -35.84 -30.81 6.22
CA LYS A 211 -34.60 -30.81 5.43
C LYS A 211 -34.45 -29.59 4.54
N ALA A 212 -35.53 -29.12 3.91
CA ALA A 212 -35.47 -27.95 3.03
C ALA A 212 -35.13 -26.67 3.81
N ASN A 213 -35.78 -26.41 4.94
CA ASN A 213 -35.44 -25.26 5.77
C ASN A 213 -34.01 -25.34 6.33
N THR A 214 -33.55 -26.52 6.75
CA THR A 214 -32.16 -26.72 7.21
C THR A 214 -31.14 -26.45 6.11
N PHE A 215 -31.34 -26.97 4.90
CA PHE A 215 -30.42 -26.74 3.77
C PHE A 215 -30.44 -25.28 3.29
N LEU A 216 -31.60 -24.62 3.31
CA LEU A 216 -31.70 -23.19 3.00
C LEU A 216 -30.98 -22.35 4.05
N ASN A 217 -31.14 -22.66 5.34
CA ASN A 217 -30.40 -22.00 6.41
C ASN A 217 -28.90 -22.18 6.17
N HIS A 218 -28.42 -23.43 6.01
CA HIS A 218 -26.99 -23.70 5.82
C HIS A 218 -26.43 -23.04 4.55
N GLY A 219 -27.14 -23.12 3.42
CA GLY A 219 -26.75 -22.48 2.16
C GLY A 219 -26.60 -20.97 2.26
N ASN A 220 -27.42 -20.31 3.09
CA ASN A 220 -27.28 -18.88 3.34
C ASN A 220 -25.93 -18.53 3.99
N TYR A 221 -25.43 -19.33 4.94
CA TYR A 221 -24.12 -19.06 5.56
C TYR A 221 -22.97 -19.16 4.55
N LEU A 222 -23.03 -20.12 3.62
CA LEU A 222 -22.07 -20.24 2.53
C LEU A 222 -22.11 -18.99 1.63
N ALA A 223 -23.31 -18.52 1.28
CA ALA A 223 -23.48 -17.31 0.50
C ALA A 223 -22.98 -16.06 1.25
N TYR A 224 -23.22 -15.96 2.56
CA TYR A 224 -22.72 -14.86 3.38
C TYR A 224 -21.19 -14.84 3.45
N GLY A 225 -20.55 -16.02 3.54
CA GLY A 225 -19.09 -16.12 3.47
C GLY A 225 -18.49 -15.63 2.17
N LEU A 226 -19.11 -15.98 1.04
CA LEU A 226 -18.68 -15.48 -0.28
C LEU A 226 -18.92 -13.97 -0.41
N ALA A 227 -20.06 -13.47 0.06
CA ALA A 227 -20.37 -12.04 0.05
C ALA A 227 -19.37 -11.24 0.89
N ALA A 228 -19.06 -11.70 2.10
CA ALA A 228 -18.05 -11.08 2.96
C ALA A 228 -16.67 -11.05 2.30
N THR A 229 -16.27 -12.15 1.64
CA THR A 229 -15.00 -12.23 0.89
C THR A 229 -14.97 -11.25 -0.28
N THR A 230 -16.09 -11.11 -1.00
CA THR A 230 -16.20 -10.21 -2.15
C THR A 230 -16.07 -8.74 -1.72
N LEU A 231 -16.74 -8.36 -0.64
CA LEU A 231 -16.62 -7.02 -0.06
C LEU A 231 -15.19 -6.77 0.49
N TRP A 232 -14.49 -7.85 0.86
CA TRP A 232 -13.12 -7.85 1.33
C TRP A 232 -12.04 -8.04 0.25
N VAL A 233 -12.26 -8.09 -1.08
CA VAL A 233 -11.14 -8.10 -2.08
C VAL A 233 -11.37 -7.19 -3.27
N LEU A 234 -10.48 -6.22 -3.52
CA LEU A 234 -10.70 -5.21 -4.58
C LEU A 234 -9.40 -4.64 -5.25
N ALA A 235 -8.16 -4.72 -4.69
CA ALA A 235 -6.88 -4.36 -5.35
C ALA A 235 -5.66 -4.75 -4.49
N SER A 236 -4.60 -5.25 -5.12
CA SER A 236 -3.33 -5.72 -4.58
C SER A 236 -2.27 -5.70 -5.70
N ARG A 237 -1.06 -6.23 -5.44
CA ARG A 237 -0.04 -6.42 -6.50
C ARG A 237 -0.48 -7.37 -7.61
N ASP A 238 -1.43 -8.26 -7.34
CA ASP A 238 -1.90 -9.30 -8.26
C ASP A 238 -3.31 -9.02 -8.81
N GLU A 239 -4.09 -8.18 -8.14
CA GLU A 239 -5.47 -7.86 -8.49
C GLU A 239 -5.62 -6.34 -8.64
N ASN A 240 -6.09 -5.84 -9.79
CA ASN A 240 -6.04 -4.40 -10.12
C ASN A 240 -4.67 -3.73 -9.83
N PRO A 241 -3.57 -4.31 -10.34
CA PRO A 241 -2.22 -3.82 -10.06
C PRO A 241 -1.99 -2.38 -10.51
N ASP A 242 -2.64 -1.96 -11.58
CA ASP A 242 -2.64 -0.59 -12.08
C ASP A 242 -3.08 0.42 -11.01
N ILE A 243 -4.14 0.10 -10.25
CA ILE A 243 -4.64 0.93 -9.14
C ILE A 243 -3.67 0.87 -7.96
N PHE A 244 -3.19 -0.32 -7.57
CA PHE A 244 -2.26 -0.49 -6.46
C PHE A 244 -0.97 0.31 -6.67
N PHE A 245 -0.37 0.19 -7.85
CA PHE A 245 0.84 0.91 -8.26
C PHE A 245 0.62 2.40 -8.54
N SER A 246 -0.63 2.84 -8.66
CA SER A 246 -1.00 4.26 -8.69
C SER A 246 -1.20 4.84 -7.29
N ALA A 247 -1.59 4.03 -6.32
CA ALA A 247 -1.71 4.49 -4.94
C ALA A 247 -0.32 4.67 -4.30
N ILE A 248 0.59 3.72 -4.53
CA ILE A 248 1.98 3.75 -4.06
C ILE A 248 2.81 4.59 -5.04
N GLY A 249 3.48 5.63 -4.55
CA GLY A 249 4.28 6.51 -5.40
C GLY A 249 3.48 7.45 -6.31
N GLY A 250 2.14 7.43 -6.26
CA GLY A 250 1.28 8.37 -6.97
C GLY A 250 0.97 9.67 -6.22
N TYR A 251 1.69 9.95 -5.12
CA TYR A 251 1.63 11.22 -4.37
C TYR A 251 0.21 11.70 -4.02
N GLY A 252 -0.70 10.77 -3.70
CA GLY A 252 -2.10 11.06 -3.36
C GLY A 252 -2.97 11.47 -4.56
N GLY A 253 -2.56 11.17 -5.79
CA GLY A 253 -3.27 11.58 -7.00
C GLY A 253 -4.53 10.80 -7.34
N ILE A 254 -4.76 9.63 -6.73
CA ILE A 254 -5.95 8.80 -6.96
C ILE A 254 -6.72 8.43 -5.69
N GLY A 255 -6.19 8.78 -4.52
CA GLY A 255 -6.79 8.42 -3.23
C GLY A 255 -5.89 8.75 -2.03
N VAL A 256 -6.35 8.41 -0.83
CA VAL A 256 -5.63 8.62 0.44
C VAL A 256 -5.33 7.27 1.07
N ILE A 257 -4.07 7.06 1.46
CA ILE A 257 -3.65 5.89 2.24
C ILE A 257 -4.01 6.16 3.71
N ILE A 258 -4.94 5.38 4.26
CA ILE A 258 -5.43 5.54 5.64
C ILE A 258 -4.69 4.66 6.66
N GLU A 259 -4.02 3.60 6.19
CA GLU A 259 -3.28 2.66 7.03
C GLU A 259 -2.06 2.12 6.27
N ALA A 260 -0.98 1.81 6.99
CA ALA A 260 0.25 1.20 6.49
C ALA A 260 0.88 0.27 7.55
N THR A 261 1.49 -0.83 7.12
CA THR A 261 2.00 -1.94 7.92
C THR A 261 3.37 -2.18 7.34
N LEU A 262 4.36 -1.86 8.15
CA LEU A 262 5.75 -1.85 7.75
C LEU A 262 6.43 -3.02 8.44
N PHE A 263 7.20 -3.80 7.70
CA PHE A 263 8.10 -4.78 8.30
C PHE A 263 9.14 -4.04 9.13
N LEU A 264 9.21 -4.39 10.41
CA LEU A 264 10.22 -3.84 11.30
C LEU A 264 11.52 -4.61 11.13
N SER A 265 12.63 -3.91 11.25
CA SER A 265 13.96 -4.51 11.34
C SER A 265 14.45 -4.53 12.78
N ASP A 266 15.31 -5.50 13.11
CA ASP A 266 15.93 -5.58 14.42
C ASP A 266 16.77 -4.33 14.75
N ASN A 267 16.59 -3.81 15.95
CA ASN A 267 17.42 -2.73 16.47
C ASN A 267 18.75 -3.30 16.98
N THR A 268 19.73 -3.37 16.09
CA THR A 268 21.07 -3.94 16.35
C THR A 268 22.13 -2.85 16.49
N PRO A 269 23.24 -3.10 17.21
CA PRO A 269 24.37 -2.18 17.23
C PRO A 269 24.99 -2.04 15.84
N VAL A 270 25.31 -0.79 15.47
CA VAL A 270 25.97 -0.44 14.22
C VAL A 270 27.21 0.40 14.50
N GLU A 271 28.33 0.04 13.89
CA GLU A 271 29.58 0.78 13.95
C GLU A 271 29.68 1.72 12.76
N LYS A 272 29.86 3.01 13.05
CA LYS A 272 30.00 4.07 12.07
C LYS A 272 31.45 4.23 11.66
N ILE A 273 31.72 4.14 10.36
CA ILE A 273 33.03 4.37 9.75
C ILE A 273 32.90 5.52 8.75
N ALA A 274 33.78 6.51 8.84
CA ALA A 274 33.82 7.65 7.94
C ALA A 274 35.16 7.70 7.19
N GLU A 275 35.11 7.83 5.87
CA GLU A 275 36.26 7.87 4.99
C GLU A 275 36.15 9.04 4.01
N THR A 276 37.24 9.80 3.84
CA THR A 276 37.31 10.87 2.84
C THR A 276 37.91 10.32 1.56
N ILE A 277 37.14 10.41 0.48
CA ILE A 277 37.44 9.80 -0.82
C ILE A 277 37.41 10.91 -1.87
N LYS A 278 38.29 10.83 -2.87
CA LYS A 278 38.19 11.73 -4.01
C LYS A 278 36.90 11.43 -4.79
N ARG A 279 36.17 12.46 -5.22
CA ARG A 279 34.88 12.32 -5.92
C ARG A 279 34.97 11.36 -7.11
N THR A 280 36.05 11.44 -7.88
CA THR A 280 36.29 10.59 -9.06
C THR A 280 36.44 9.11 -8.73
N ASP A 281 36.80 8.79 -7.49
CA ASP A 281 37.10 7.42 -7.05
C ASP A 281 35.92 6.85 -6.23
N TYR A 282 34.93 7.69 -5.90
CA TYR A 282 33.81 7.33 -5.02
C TYR A 282 32.92 6.23 -5.61
N LYS A 283 32.59 6.29 -6.91
CA LYS A 283 31.75 5.27 -7.56
C LYS A 283 32.40 3.89 -7.43
N ASP A 284 33.69 3.80 -7.77
CA ASP A 284 34.42 2.53 -7.73
C ASP A 284 34.59 2.05 -6.29
N TYR A 285 34.85 2.95 -5.34
CA TYR A 285 34.83 2.62 -3.93
C TYR A 285 33.48 2.02 -3.49
N PHE A 286 32.36 2.65 -3.87
CA PHE A 286 31.02 2.17 -3.50
C PHE A 286 30.76 0.78 -4.09
N LEU A 287 31.05 0.59 -5.38
CA LEU A 287 30.84 -0.68 -6.07
C LEU A 287 31.67 -1.82 -5.48
N ASN A 288 32.91 -1.54 -5.09
CA ASN A 288 33.85 -2.56 -4.61
C ASN A 288 33.69 -2.89 -3.12
N ASN A 289 33.28 -1.92 -2.29
CA ASN A 289 33.32 -2.06 -0.83
C ASN A 289 31.94 -2.05 -0.16
N ILE A 290 30.93 -1.44 -0.79
CA ILE A 290 29.63 -1.17 -0.16
C ILE A 290 28.49 -1.95 -0.82
N ARG A 291 28.40 -1.88 -2.16
CA ARG A 291 27.33 -2.53 -2.92
C ARG A 291 27.37 -4.05 -2.72
N GLY A 292 26.30 -4.61 -2.17
CA GLY A 292 26.20 -6.06 -1.92
C GLY A 292 26.86 -6.57 -0.64
N ALA A 293 27.48 -5.70 0.16
CA ALA A 293 28.06 -6.09 1.45
C ALA A 293 26.96 -6.42 2.47
N GLN A 294 26.93 -7.66 2.97
CA GLN A 294 25.86 -8.17 3.84
C GLN A 294 25.75 -7.47 5.20
N ASN A 295 26.87 -6.93 5.70
CA ASN A 295 26.91 -6.28 7.02
C ASN A 295 26.63 -4.78 6.95
N THR A 296 26.48 -4.20 5.77
CA THR A 296 26.15 -2.77 5.62
C THR A 296 24.69 -2.53 5.97
N VAL A 297 24.44 -1.69 6.97
CA VAL A 297 23.09 -1.31 7.40
C VAL A 297 22.66 0.01 6.77
N PHE A 298 23.52 1.02 6.84
CA PHE A 298 23.32 2.33 6.23
C PHE A 298 24.58 2.75 5.47
N HIS A 299 24.39 3.52 4.42
CA HIS A 299 25.48 4.20 3.72
C HIS A 299 24.98 5.56 3.24
N ASN A 300 25.78 6.60 3.50
CA ASN A 300 25.55 7.94 3.00
C ASN A 300 26.91 8.55 2.65
N ALA A 301 26.96 9.34 1.59
CA ALA A 301 28.15 10.12 1.27
C ALA A 301 27.82 11.60 1.19
N ASP A 302 28.75 12.47 1.55
CA ASP A 302 28.57 13.91 1.50
C ASP A 302 29.65 14.55 0.64
N LEU A 303 29.27 15.15 -0.49
CA LEU A 303 30.19 15.86 -1.37
C LEU A 303 30.45 17.28 -0.83
N TYR A 304 31.73 17.60 -0.56
CA TYR A 304 32.12 18.83 0.12
C TYR A 304 32.17 20.04 -0.83
N PRO A 305 31.36 21.10 -0.60
CA PRO A 305 31.61 22.38 -1.23
C PRO A 305 32.85 23.05 -0.60
N PRO A 306 33.46 24.08 -1.21
CA PRO A 306 33.04 24.73 -2.46
C PRO A 306 33.58 24.07 -3.73
N ASP A 307 34.60 23.22 -3.61
CA ASP A 307 35.29 22.67 -4.78
C ASP A 307 34.65 21.40 -5.31
N PHE A 308 33.97 20.65 -4.43
CA PHE A 308 33.32 19.38 -4.73
C PHE A 308 34.31 18.30 -5.22
N GLU A 309 35.54 18.36 -4.70
CA GLU A 309 36.60 17.39 -5.04
C GLU A 309 36.55 16.13 -4.18
N TYR A 310 36.07 16.24 -2.93
CA TYR A 310 36.08 15.15 -1.96
C TYR A 310 34.68 14.82 -1.47
N VAL A 311 34.46 13.52 -1.24
CA VAL A 311 33.27 12.93 -0.67
C VAL A 311 33.63 12.35 0.69
N ASN A 312 32.87 12.68 1.73
CA ASN A 312 32.92 11.97 2.99
C ASN A 312 31.91 10.83 2.98
N ALA A 313 32.38 9.61 2.75
CA ALA A 313 31.58 8.40 2.79
C ALA A 313 31.45 7.93 4.24
N ILE A 314 30.22 7.77 4.71
CA ILE A 314 29.90 7.25 6.02
C ILE A 314 29.11 5.96 5.85
N THR A 315 29.62 4.87 6.43
CA THR A 315 28.99 3.56 6.40
C THR A 315 28.78 3.05 7.81
N TRP A 316 27.61 2.49 8.07
CA TRP A 316 27.25 1.86 9.33
C TRP A 316 27.20 0.36 9.13
N PHE A 317 28.13 -0.35 9.75
CA PHE A 317 28.21 -1.81 9.68
C PHE A 317 27.60 -2.44 10.92
N LYS A 318 26.82 -3.50 10.74
CA LYS A 318 26.33 -4.32 11.85
C LYS A 318 27.53 -4.85 12.65
N THR A 319 27.47 -4.73 13.98
CA THR A 319 28.57 -5.12 14.87
C THR A 319 28.06 -5.77 16.15
N ASN A 320 28.95 -6.52 16.82
CA ASN A 320 28.71 -7.08 18.15
C ASN A 320 29.44 -6.29 19.25
N LYS A 321 30.11 -5.18 18.91
CA LYS A 321 30.73 -4.28 19.88
C LYS A 321 29.66 -3.64 20.78
N ALA A 322 30.04 -3.34 22.02
CA ALA A 322 29.17 -2.59 22.92
C ALA A 322 28.92 -1.17 22.38
N VAL A 323 27.69 -0.68 22.51
CA VAL A 323 27.34 0.68 22.09
C VAL A 323 28.10 1.73 22.90
N THR A 324 28.64 2.73 22.22
CA THR A 324 29.23 3.92 22.84
C THR A 324 28.16 4.95 23.19
N VAL A 325 27.05 4.97 22.44
CA VAL A 325 25.85 5.77 22.75
C VAL A 325 24.78 4.84 23.29
N LYS A 326 24.41 5.03 24.56
CA LYS A 326 23.47 4.13 25.26
C LYS A 326 22.01 4.36 24.83
N ASP A 327 21.68 5.58 24.42
CA ASP A 327 20.34 5.95 24.01
C ASP A 327 19.93 5.21 22.73
N ARG A 328 18.68 4.76 22.69
CA ARG A 328 18.12 4.04 21.52
C ARG A 328 17.54 4.97 20.46
N LEU A 329 17.29 6.22 20.81
CA LEU A 329 16.72 7.25 19.94
C LEU A 329 17.54 8.54 20.09
N ALA A 330 17.72 9.25 18.99
CA ALA A 330 18.38 10.55 19.00
C ALA A 330 17.54 11.59 19.75
N PRO A 331 18.16 12.55 20.45
CA PRO A 331 17.44 13.64 21.10
C PRO A 331 16.61 14.46 20.10
N GLN A 332 15.33 14.68 20.42
CA GLN A 332 14.39 15.49 19.61
C GLN A 332 14.48 16.98 19.95
N ASN A 333 15.70 17.52 19.91
CA ASN A 333 15.99 18.89 20.31
C ASN A 333 16.36 19.74 19.10
N ARG A 334 15.99 21.02 19.15
CA ARG A 334 16.48 22.00 18.19
C ARG A 334 18.00 22.15 18.26
N PRO A 335 18.64 22.54 17.15
CA PRO A 335 20.06 22.87 17.15
C PRO A 335 20.38 23.95 18.20
N SER A 336 21.55 23.82 18.84
CA SER A 336 22.05 24.86 19.73
C SER A 336 22.43 26.11 18.95
N ALA A 337 22.51 27.26 19.61
CA ALA A 337 22.92 28.52 18.99
C ALA A 337 24.30 28.42 18.30
N TYR A 338 25.21 27.60 18.85
CA TYR A 338 26.50 27.30 18.23
C TYR A 338 26.35 26.50 16.92
N GLN A 339 25.48 25.49 16.89
CA GLN A 339 25.21 24.70 15.69
C GLN A 339 24.55 25.54 14.60
N GLU A 340 23.61 26.43 14.98
CA GLU A 340 23.01 27.40 14.04
C GLU A 340 24.06 28.35 13.45
N PHE A 341 24.96 28.88 14.29
CA PHE A 341 26.07 29.72 13.84
C PHE A 341 26.98 28.96 12.86
N LEU A 342 27.37 27.73 13.22
CA LEU A 342 28.24 26.89 12.39
C LEU A 342 27.59 26.62 11.02
N LEU A 343 26.31 26.24 10.99
CA LEU A 343 25.54 26.03 9.75
C LEU A 343 25.47 27.30 8.90
N SER A 344 25.19 28.46 9.52
CA SER A 344 25.14 29.74 8.81
C SER A 344 26.51 30.06 8.20
N TRP A 345 27.60 29.90 8.96
CA TRP A 345 28.95 30.16 8.49
C TRP A 345 29.37 29.23 7.34
N ILE A 346 29.10 27.93 7.46
CA ILE A 346 29.32 26.93 6.40
C ILE A 346 28.53 27.29 5.13
N SER A 347 27.29 27.79 5.29
CA SER A 347 26.45 28.14 4.13
C SER A 347 26.94 29.38 3.37
N GLU A 348 27.62 30.31 4.05
CA GLU A 348 27.94 31.65 3.51
C GLU A 348 29.40 31.83 3.12
N LYS A 349 30.34 31.13 3.75
CA LYS A 349 31.78 31.37 3.60
C LYS A 349 32.52 30.09 3.23
N SER A 350 33.41 30.18 2.23
CA SER A 350 34.30 29.07 1.87
C SER A 350 35.18 28.62 3.04
N SER A 351 35.60 29.53 3.92
CA SER A 351 36.35 29.17 5.13
C SER A 351 35.56 28.25 6.07
N GLY A 352 34.26 28.47 6.24
CA GLY A 352 33.40 27.58 7.02
C GLY A 352 33.27 26.20 6.38
N LYS A 353 33.18 26.13 5.04
CA LYS A 353 33.11 24.88 4.28
C LYS A 353 34.40 24.05 4.42
N TYR A 354 35.56 24.67 4.29
CA TYR A 354 36.85 24.00 4.52
C TYR A 354 37.04 23.61 5.99
N PHE A 355 36.60 24.45 6.93
CA PHE A 355 36.60 24.07 8.35
C PHE A 355 35.76 22.81 8.60
N ARG A 356 34.59 22.69 7.96
CA ARG A 356 33.76 21.49 8.04
C ARG A 356 34.53 20.25 7.58
N GLN A 357 35.10 20.33 6.38
CA GLN A 357 35.82 19.22 5.73
C GLN A 357 37.06 18.78 6.52
N TYR A 358 37.92 19.71 6.90
CA TYR A 358 39.25 19.37 7.42
C TYR A 358 39.32 19.28 8.94
N ILE A 359 38.35 19.83 9.67
CA ILE A 359 38.40 19.91 11.14
C ILE A 359 37.15 19.34 11.79
N TYR A 360 35.97 19.88 11.48
CA TYR A 360 34.74 19.54 12.21
C TYR A 360 34.31 18.08 12.01
N ASP A 361 34.13 17.63 10.76
CA ASP A 361 33.66 16.27 10.47
C ASP A 361 34.71 15.20 10.87
N PRO A 362 36.02 15.37 10.60
CA PRO A 362 37.04 14.46 11.10
C PRO A 362 37.08 14.35 12.63
N TYR A 363 36.88 15.46 13.34
CA TYR A 363 36.81 15.44 14.81
C TYR A 363 35.52 14.75 15.30
N LYS A 364 34.37 15.06 14.70
CA LYS A 364 33.07 14.49 15.05
C LYS A 364 33.01 12.98 14.82
N ASN A 365 33.70 12.49 13.80
CA ASN A 365 33.75 11.07 13.45
C ASN A 365 34.99 10.36 14.01
N LYS A 366 35.71 10.98 14.96
CA LYS A 366 36.92 10.39 15.55
C LYS A 366 36.56 9.27 16.54
N GLY A 367 37.25 8.14 16.41
CA GLY A 367 37.11 6.99 17.31
C GLY A 367 36.05 6.00 16.85
N SER A 368 35.87 4.91 17.63
CA SER A 368 34.91 3.84 17.33
C SER A 368 33.54 4.28 17.84
N ILE A 369 32.70 4.82 16.95
CA ILE A 369 31.32 5.21 17.29
C ILE A 369 30.41 4.00 17.02
N VAL A 370 29.82 3.45 18.08
CA VAL A 370 28.87 2.33 18.00
C VAL A 370 27.53 2.76 18.58
N GLU A 371 26.50 2.75 17.74
CA GLU A 371 25.18 3.29 18.07
C GLU A 371 24.10 2.23 17.80
N TRP A 372 22.92 2.42 18.35
CA TRP A 372 21.77 1.59 17.97
C TRP A 372 21.28 1.98 16.57
N ARG A 373 20.87 1.00 15.75
CA ARG A 373 20.25 1.26 14.44
C ARG A 373 19.12 2.31 14.52
N ASN A 374 18.28 2.23 15.55
CA ASN A 374 17.20 3.19 15.75
C ASN A 374 17.69 4.59 16.13
N TYR A 375 18.85 4.72 16.76
CA TYR A 375 19.41 6.02 17.12
C TYR A 375 19.73 6.80 15.84
N GLU A 376 20.46 6.19 14.91
CA GLU A 376 20.78 6.78 13.60
C GLU A 376 19.52 7.04 12.75
N ALA A 377 18.47 6.22 12.88
CA ALA A 377 17.23 6.35 12.12
C ALA A 377 16.20 7.34 12.73
N SER A 378 16.52 8.04 13.82
CA SER A 378 15.54 8.84 14.58
C SER A 378 15.88 10.32 14.74
N TYR A 379 16.72 10.88 13.87
CA TYR A 379 17.01 12.31 13.92
C TYR A 379 15.77 13.18 13.70
N ASP A 380 15.66 14.26 14.48
CA ASP A 380 14.56 15.23 14.38
C ASP A 380 14.69 16.07 13.10
N VAL A 381 13.59 16.22 12.37
CA VAL A 381 13.51 17.11 11.19
C VAL A 381 13.75 18.57 11.58
N ASN A 382 13.43 18.99 12.81
CA ASN A 382 13.71 20.34 13.30
C ASN A 382 15.22 20.63 13.38
N SER A 383 16.09 19.61 13.33
CA SER A 383 17.55 19.79 13.35
C SER A 383 18.11 20.48 12.11
N ILE A 384 17.35 20.49 11.01
CA ILE A 384 17.75 21.11 9.73
C ILE A 384 16.93 22.37 9.40
N GLU A 385 15.93 22.72 10.20
CA GLU A 385 15.09 23.90 9.98
C GLU A 385 15.76 25.19 10.49
N PRO A 386 15.75 26.30 9.72
CA PRO A 386 16.24 27.57 10.23
C PRO A 386 15.30 28.13 11.31
N LYS A 387 15.86 28.83 12.29
CA LYS A 387 15.11 29.53 13.35
C LYS A 387 14.06 30.51 12.82
N SER A 388 14.29 31.11 11.65
CA SER A 388 13.35 32.02 10.98
C SER A 388 13.50 31.93 9.47
N ARG A 389 12.36 32.00 8.77
CA ARG A 389 12.27 32.02 7.30
C ARG A 389 11.97 33.42 6.74
N GLN A 390 12.10 34.49 7.54
CA GLN A 390 11.71 35.84 7.11
C GLN A 390 12.59 36.44 6.01
N LYS A 391 13.87 36.06 5.94
CA LYS A 391 14.85 36.61 4.96
C LYS A 391 15.46 35.55 4.05
N SER A 392 15.61 34.34 4.57
CA SER A 392 16.18 33.21 3.84
C SER A 392 15.66 31.91 4.42
N THR A 393 15.69 30.85 3.63
CA THR A 393 15.38 29.50 4.08
C THR A 393 16.40 28.52 3.52
N TYR A 394 16.48 27.35 4.14
CA TYR A 394 17.18 26.21 3.57
C TYR A 394 16.19 25.31 2.84
N VAL A 395 16.61 24.76 1.71
CA VAL A 395 15.76 23.96 0.81
C VAL A 395 16.56 22.77 0.30
N LEU A 396 15.84 21.70 0.00
CA LEU A 396 16.37 20.49 -0.62
C LEU A 396 15.93 20.42 -2.09
N GLN A 397 16.84 19.97 -2.94
CA GLN A 397 16.56 19.50 -4.30
C GLN A 397 17.24 18.14 -4.45
N GLU A 398 16.62 17.22 -5.16
CA GLU A 398 17.11 15.85 -5.25
C GLU A 398 17.00 15.31 -6.68
N TYR A 399 18.08 14.72 -7.16
CA TYR A 399 18.23 14.21 -8.52
C TYR A 399 18.71 12.77 -8.48
N PHE A 400 18.03 11.88 -9.22
CA PHE A 400 18.30 10.45 -9.23
C PHE A 400 18.96 10.07 -10.55
N ILE A 401 20.19 9.60 -10.49
CA ILE A 401 21.06 9.40 -11.66
C ILE A 401 21.51 7.93 -11.70
N PRO A 402 21.43 7.26 -12.85
CA PRO A 402 21.98 5.91 -13.01
C PRO A 402 23.43 5.85 -12.50
N ILE A 403 23.77 4.82 -11.74
CA ILE A 403 25.08 4.72 -11.07
C ILE A 403 26.28 4.85 -12.03
N ASP A 404 26.14 4.37 -13.27
CA ASP A 404 27.19 4.43 -14.29
C ASP A 404 27.46 5.86 -14.81
N HIS A 405 26.51 6.77 -14.59
CA HIS A 405 26.54 8.14 -15.07
C HIS A 405 26.92 9.15 -13.95
N PHE A 406 27.34 8.64 -12.79
CA PHE A 406 27.70 9.42 -11.61
C PHE A 406 28.65 10.60 -11.93
N ASP A 407 29.80 10.32 -12.56
CA ASP A 407 30.81 11.35 -12.81
C ASP A 407 30.35 12.42 -13.79
N ARG A 408 29.70 12.00 -14.88
CA ARG A 408 29.22 12.92 -15.92
C ARG A 408 28.16 13.88 -15.37
N PHE A 409 27.22 13.37 -14.57
CA PHE A 409 26.26 14.24 -13.91
C PHE A 409 26.91 15.14 -12.85
N ALA A 410 27.80 14.59 -12.01
CA ALA A 410 28.45 15.36 -10.96
C ALA A 410 29.23 16.55 -11.55
N GLU A 411 29.95 16.37 -12.66
CA GLU A 411 30.65 17.45 -13.38
C GLU A 411 29.69 18.54 -13.87
N LYS A 412 28.60 18.16 -14.55
CA LYS A 412 27.57 19.10 -15.03
C LYS A 412 26.93 19.86 -13.86
N MET A 413 26.56 19.15 -12.80
CA MET A 413 25.97 19.72 -11.59
C MET A 413 26.91 20.73 -10.95
N ILE A 414 28.18 20.37 -10.74
CA ILE A 414 29.18 21.26 -10.14
C ILE A 414 29.37 22.52 -10.99
N ALA A 415 29.47 22.37 -12.32
CA ALA A 415 29.62 23.51 -13.23
C ALA A 415 28.43 24.49 -13.12
N ILE A 416 27.20 23.98 -13.09
CA ILE A 416 25.98 24.79 -12.92
C ILE A 416 25.96 25.47 -11.54
N LEU A 417 26.22 24.72 -10.46
CA LEU A 417 26.20 25.28 -9.11
C LEU A 417 27.25 26.39 -8.94
N LYS A 418 28.43 26.24 -9.53
CA LYS A 418 29.49 27.26 -9.53
C LYS A 418 29.12 28.47 -10.38
N SER A 419 28.58 28.28 -11.60
CA SER A 419 28.22 29.40 -12.48
C SER A 419 27.11 30.28 -11.90
N TYR A 420 26.20 29.68 -11.13
CA TYR A 420 25.12 30.38 -10.42
C TYR A 420 25.46 30.70 -8.96
N ASN A 421 26.74 30.59 -8.55
CA ASN A 421 27.19 30.91 -7.19
C ASN A 421 26.23 30.40 -6.09
N VAL A 422 25.75 29.16 -6.24
CA VAL A 422 24.71 28.61 -5.38
C VAL A 422 25.29 28.40 -3.98
N LYS A 423 24.58 28.86 -2.96
CA LYS A 423 24.96 28.71 -1.54
C LYS A 423 24.68 27.29 -1.05
N VAL A 424 25.40 26.33 -1.58
CA VAL A 424 25.32 24.91 -1.22
C VAL A 424 26.00 24.69 0.13
N LEU A 425 25.28 24.03 1.05
CA LEU A 425 25.80 23.58 2.35
C LEU A 425 26.37 22.17 2.24
N ASN A 426 25.66 21.30 1.52
CA ASN A 426 25.99 19.89 1.38
C ASN A 426 25.33 19.31 0.12
N ILE A 427 25.92 18.28 -0.45
CA ILE A 427 25.23 17.39 -1.40
C ILE A 427 25.36 15.97 -0.87
N SER A 428 24.27 15.42 -0.36
CA SER A 428 24.23 14.03 0.12
C SER A 428 24.00 13.09 -1.06
N ILE A 429 24.82 12.04 -1.13
CA ILE A 429 24.77 11.00 -2.13
C ILE A 429 24.22 9.74 -1.45
N ARG A 430 23.10 9.23 -1.97
CA ARG A 430 22.42 8.05 -1.44
C ARG A 430 22.18 7.04 -2.55
N HIS A 431 22.30 5.76 -2.24
CA HIS A 431 22.04 4.69 -3.19
C HIS A 431 20.60 4.20 -3.07
N ALA A 432 19.97 3.90 -4.20
CA ALA A 432 18.66 3.28 -4.25
C ALA A 432 18.58 2.22 -5.36
N LEU A 433 17.87 1.14 -5.05
CA LEU A 433 17.55 0.08 -6.00
C LEU A 433 16.41 0.49 -6.94
N PRO A 434 16.27 -0.22 -8.08
CA PRO A 434 15.16 0.02 -8.99
C PRO A 434 13.78 -0.14 -8.32
N ASP A 435 12.89 0.82 -8.54
CA ASP A 435 11.45 0.73 -8.28
C ASP A 435 10.73 0.40 -9.59
N HIS A 436 10.24 -0.83 -9.69
CA HIS A 436 9.48 -1.34 -10.83
C HIS A 436 7.96 -1.27 -10.63
N GLU A 437 7.52 -0.74 -9.49
CA GLU A 437 6.14 -0.79 -9.02
C GLU A 437 5.45 0.52 -9.30
N SER A 438 6.00 1.64 -8.84
CA SER A 438 5.31 2.94 -8.95
C SER A 438 5.23 3.43 -10.39
N TRP A 439 4.06 3.92 -10.82
CA TRP A 439 3.94 4.57 -12.14
C TRP A 439 4.81 5.83 -12.25
N LEU A 440 4.91 6.60 -11.17
CA LEU A 440 5.78 7.78 -11.07
C LEU A 440 7.11 7.44 -10.37
N SER A 441 7.73 6.33 -10.78
CA SER A 441 9.01 5.86 -10.23
C SER A 441 10.16 6.81 -10.54
N TRP A 442 10.88 7.21 -9.49
CA TRP A 442 12.09 8.02 -9.57
C TRP A 442 13.37 7.17 -9.68
N SER A 443 13.31 5.87 -9.40
CA SER A 443 14.43 4.92 -9.56
C SER A 443 14.10 3.85 -10.60
N ARG A 444 14.02 4.22 -11.88
CA ARG A 444 13.76 3.24 -12.96
C ARG A 444 14.90 2.23 -13.16
N THR A 445 16.09 2.59 -12.68
CA THR A 445 17.31 1.77 -12.65
C THR A 445 17.94 1.88 -11.27
N GLU A 446 19.07 1.23 -11.05
CA GLU A 446 19.87 1.46 -9.85
C GLU A 446 20.50 2.85 -9.94
N VAL A 447 20.29 3.69 -8.93
CA VAL A 447 20.62 5.11 -8.98
C VAL A 447 21.42 5.57 -7.76
N PHE A 448 22.20 6.62 -7.97
CA PHE A 448 22.58 7.55 -6.91
C PHE A 448 21.63 8.74 -6.91
N SER A 449 21.08 9.03 -5.74
CA SER A 449 20.41 10.28 -5.43
C SER A 449 21.44 11.34 -5.02
N PHE A 450 21.36 12.54 -5.59
CA PHE A 450 22.11 13.73 -5.21
C PHE A 450 21.16 14.72 -4.54
N VAL A 451 21.16 14.74 -3.21
CA VAL A 451 20.35 15.64 -2.38
C VAL A 451 21.13 16.93 -2.11
N ILE A 452 20.85 17.97 -2.87
CA ILE A 452 21.43 19.30 -2.74
C ILE A 452 20.72 20.06 -1.63
N TYR A 453 21.46 20.36 -0.56
CA TYR A 453 21.01 21.22 0.53
C TYR A 453 21.61 22.61 0.37
N TYR A 454 20.76 23.62 0.14
CA TYR A 454 21.20 24.98 -0.18
C TYR A 454 20.39 26.05 0.55
N LYS A 455 20.98 27.24 0.65
CA LYS A 455 20.33 28.44 1.20
C LYS A 455 19.81 29.32 0.05
N GLN A 456 18.56 29.76 0.15
CA GLN A 456 17.98 30.77 -0.76
C GLN A 456 17.32 31.91 0.00
N GLY A 457 17.14 33.04 -0.67
CA GLY A 457 16.23 34.09 -0.21
C GLY A 457 14.75 33.70 -0.42
N VAL A 458 13.85 34.58 -0.01
CA VAL A 458 12.40 34.36 0.00
C VAL A 458 11.62 35.35 -0.87
N THR A 459 12.32 36.20 -1.63
CA THR A 459 11.68 37.14 -2.55
C THR A 459 11.30 36.43 -3.86
N ALA A 460 10.37 36.99 -4.62
CA ALA A 460 10.03 36.48 -5.95
C ALA A 460 11.24 36.45 -6.90
N LEU A 461 12.19 37.38 -6.75
CA LEU A 461 13.44 37.38 -7.51
C LEU A 461 14.34 36.19 -7.12
N ASP A 462 14.43 35.87 -5.82
CA ASP A 462 15.16 34.70 -5.35
C ASP A 462 14.53 33.40 -5.89
N GLU A 463 13.20 33.30 -5.86
CA GLU A 463 12.47 32.15 -6.40
C GLU A 463 12.68 31.99 -7.91
N ALA A 464 12.64 33.09 -8.68
CA ALA A 464 12.91 33.08 -10.11
C ALA A 464 14.37 32.68 -10.42
N TYR A 465 15.31 33.16 -9.60
CA TYR A 465 16.72 32.79 -9.70
C TYR A 465 16.93 31.30 -9.44
N VAL A 466 16.30 30.77 -8.39
CA VAL A 466 16.31 29.33 -8.07
C VAL A 466 15.71 28.50 -9.21
N ARG A 467 14.58 28.95 -9.77
CA ARG A 467 13.96 28.31 -10.93
C ARG A 467 14.90 28.20 -12.13
N THR A 468 15.79 29.16 -12.35
CA THR A 468 16.71 29.14 -13.49
C THR A 468 17.74 28.01 -13.38
N TRP A 469 18.49 27.94 -12.29
CA TRP A 469 19.55 26.93 -12.17
C TRP A 469 19.00 25.53 -11.88
N THR A 470 17.88 25.40 -11.15
CA THR A 470 17.23 24.10 -10.94
C THR A 470 16.69 23.53 -12.25
N SER A 471 16.12 24.35 -13.14
CA SER A 471 15.68 23.88 -14.47
C SER A 471 16.85 23.32 -15.29
N ARG A 472 18.04 23.95 -15.21
CA ARG A 472 19.26 23.43 -15.86
C ARG A 472 19.77 22.14 -15.24
N LEU A 473 19.65 21.98 -13.93
CA LEU A 473 20.00 20.70 -13.27
C LEU A 473 19.04 19.58 -13.66
N ILE A 474 17.75 19.89 -13.83
CA ILE A 474 16.77 18.94 -14.36
C ILE A 474 17.18 18.52 -15.78
N ASP A 475 17.53 19.47 -16.65
CA ASP A 475 18.02 19.14 -18.00
C ASP A 475 19.27 18.27 -17.95
N ALA A 476 20.25 18.61 -17.12
CA ALA A 476 21.48 17.81 -16.94
C ALA A 476 21.19 16.40 -16.42
N ALA A 477 20.24 16.24 -15.48
CA ALA A 477 19.83 14.92 -14.99
C ALA A 477 19.16 14.10 -16.11
N LEU A 478 18.28 14.73 -16.89
CA LEU A 478 17.57 14.10 -18.00
C LEU A 478 18.49 13.70 -19.15
N GLU A 479 19.55 14.47 -19.43
CA GLU A 479 20.59 14.12 -20.40
C GLU A 479 21.35 12.85 -19.99
N GLU A 480 21.55 12.63 -18.69
CA GLU A 480 22.18 11.44 -18.15
C GLU A 480 21.18 10.31 -17.85
N GLY A 481 19.95 10.37 -18.37
CA GLY A 481 18.93 9.33 -18.19
C GLY A 481 18.32 9.27 -16.78
N GLY A 482 18.63 10.25 -15.93
CA GLY A 482 18.11 10.39 -14.59
C GLY A 482 16.74 11.09 -14.52
N THR A 483 16.37 11.46 -13.30
CA THR A 483 15.13 12.18 -12.96
C THR A 483 15.34 13.03 -11.70
N TYR A 484 14.28 13.65 -11.17
CA TYR A 484 14.32 14.54 -10.01
C TYR A 484 13.15 14.27 -9.07
N TYR A 485 13.28 14.57 -7.79
CA TYR A 485 12.23 14.32 -6.80
C TYR A 485 11.05 15.29 -6.94
N LEU A 486 9.83 14.74 -7.04
CA LEU A 486 8.61 15.51 -7.33
C LEU A 486 8.13 16.42 -6.17
N PRO A 487 8.16 16.00 -4.89
CA PRO A 487 7.56 16.76 -3.79
C PRO A 487 8.27 18.04 -3.35
N TYR A 488 9.48 18.33 -3.84
CA TYR A 488 10.18 19.57 -3.49
C TYR A 488 9.59 20.77 -4.24
N GLN A 489 10.42 21.62 -4.85
CA GLN A 489 9.88 22.77 -5.57
C GLN A 489 9.39 22.34 -6.95
N ILE A 490 8.12 22.60 -7.22
CA ILE A 490 7.43 22.21 -8.45
C ILE A 490 7.83 23.15 -9.58
N ILE A 491 9.05 22.98 -10.08
CA ILE A 491 9.70 23.91 -11.00
C ILE A 491 9.68 23.41 -12.45
N ALA A 492 9.92 22.11 -12.68
CA ALA A 492 10.06 21.52 -14.00
C ALA A 492 8.93 21.91 -14.97
N THR A 493 9.23 22.08 -16.25
CA THR A 493 8.20 22.26 -17.29
C THR A 493 7.40 20.95 -17.48
N PRO A 494 6.19 21.00 -18.06
CA PRO A 494 5.47 19.77 -18.41
C PRO A 494 6.28 18.82 -19.30
N GLN A 495 7.08 19.35 -20.23
CA GLN A 495 7.94 18.55 -21.09
C GLN A 495 9.06 17.88 -20.30
N GLN A 496 9.70 18.59 -19.37
CA GLN A 496 10.71 18.02 -18.47
C GLN A 496 10.09 16.94 -17.57
N PHE A 497 8.89 17.17 -17.06
CA PHE A 497 8.16 16.20 -16.24
C PHE A 497 7.87 14.91 -17.01
N LEU A 498 7.33 15.00 -18.23
CA LEU A 498 7.05 13.81 -19.05
C LEU A 498 8.33 13.05 -19.44
N LYS A 499 9.44 13.76 -19.68
CA LYS A 499 10.73 13.11 -19.95
C LYS A 499 11.30 12.42 -18.70
N ALA A 500 11.12 13.03 -17.53
CA ALA A 500 11.54 12.50 -16.23
C ALA A 500 10.70 11.28 -15.79
N TYR A 501 9.40 11.32 -16.10
CA TYR A 501 8.39 10.35 -15.69
C TYR A 501 7.59 9.88 -16.91
N PRO A 502 8.18 9.00 -17.75
CA PRO A 502 7.57 8.60 -19.02
C PRO A 502 6.27 7.81 -18.86
N LYS A 503 6.04 7.22 -17.68
CA LYS A 503 4.82 6.48 -17.30
C LYS A 503 3.70 7.37 -16.73
N ALA A 504 3.89 8.69 -16.74
CA ALA A 504 2.88 9.63 -16.26
C ALA A 504 1.58 9.63 -17.08
N PRO A 505 1.59 9.47 -18.42
CA PRO A 505 0.36 9.33 -19.20
C PRO A 505 -0.52 8.16 -18.72
N GLU A 506 0.06 7.00 -18.47
CA GLU A 506 -0.64 5.82 -17.96
C GLU A 506 -1.23 6.09 -16.56
N PHE A 507 -0.47 6.78 -15.70
CA PHE A 507 -0.99 7.25 -14.42
C PHE A 507 -2.19 8.20 -14.59
N PHE A 508 -2.14 9.11 -15.56
CA PHE A 508 -3.22 10.05 -15.84
C PHE A 508 -4.48 9.37 -16.36
N GLU A 509 -4.36 8.30 -17.16
CA GLU A 509 -5.50 7.47 -17.57
C GLU A 509 -6.19 6.82 -16.37
N ILE A 510 -5.40 6.27 -15.44
CA ILE A 510 -5.93 5.69 -14.20
C ILE A 510 -6.60 6.79 -13.36
N LYS A 511 -5.96 7.96 -13.24
CA LYS A 511 -6.53 9.10 -12.53
C LYS A 511 -7.87 9.54 -13.13
N ASN A 512 -7.98 9.62 -14.46
CA ASN A 512 -9.24 9.94 -15.15
C ASN A 512 -10.35 8.94 -14.80
N LYS A 513 -10.01 7.65 -14.73
CA LYS A 513 -10.96 6.58 -14.42
C LYS A 513 -11.40 6.58 -12.94
N MET A 514 -10.47 6.81 -12.01
CA MET A 514 -10.69 6.66 -10.58
C MET A 514 -11.19 7.95 -9.91
N ASP A 515 -10.78 9.10 -10.43
CA ASP A 515 -11.09 10.44 -9.93
C ASP A 515 -11.55 11.38 -11.06
N PRO A 516 -12.65 11.05 -11.77
CA PRO A 516 -13.12 11.82 -12.93
C PRO A 516 -13.52 13.27 -12.59
N GLU A 517 -13.85 13.53 -11.33
CA GLU A 517 -14.21 14.87 -10.83
C GLU A 517 -13.00 15.65 -10.27
N TYR A 518 -11.78 15.12 -10.42
CA TYR A 518 -10.52 15.74 -9.98
C TYR A 518 -10.51 16.18 -8.50
N LYS A 519 -11.06 15.34 -7.63
CA LYS A 519 -11.14 15.60 -6.18
C LYS A 519 -9.78 15.45 -5.50
N PHE A 520 -9.00 14.46 -5.90
CA PHE A 520 -7.68 14.19 -5.34
C PHE A 520 -6.63 14.96 -6.14
N ARG A 521 -6.36 16.20 -5.70
CA ARG A 521 -5.40 17.10 -6.34
C ARG A 521 -4.49 17.76 -5.32
N ASN A 522 -3.30 18.12 -5.78
CA ASN A 522 -2.33 18.91 -5.05
C ASN A 522 -1.56 19.77 -6.07
N LYS A 523 -0.62 20.59 -5.59
CA LYS A 523 0.15 21.49 -6.48
C LYS A 523 0.90 20.77 -7.60
N LEU A 524 1.26 19.49 -7.42
CA LEU A 524 1.94 18.69 -8.45
C LEU A 524 0.97 18.40 -9.61
N PHE A 525 -0.19 17.85 -9.29
CA PHE A 525 -1.22 17.53 -10.29
C PHE A 525 -1.77 18.79 -10.93
N ASP A 526 -1.94 19.88 -10.19
CA ASP A 526 -2.40 21.16 -10.73
C ASP A 526 -1.49 21.70 -11.84
N LYS A 527 -0.22 21.33 -11.81
CA LYS A 527 0.75 21.78 -12.81
C LYS A 527 0.89 20.81 -13.99
N TYR A 528 0.84 19.51 -13.73
CA TYR A 528 1.24 18.50 -14.72
C TYR A 528 0.11 17.68 -15.30
N TYR A 529 -1.05 17.64 -14.63
CA TYR A 529 -2.22 16.95 -15.13
C TYR A 529 -3.18 17.96 -15.78
N GLN A 530 -3.44 17.77 -17.07
CA GLN A 530 -4.40 18.56 -17.83
C GLN A 530 -5.60 17.66 -18.12
N GLN A 531 -6.79 18.05 -17.64
CA GLN A 531 -8.03 17.42 -18.06
C GLN A 531 -8.36 17.93 -19.46
N GLU A 532 -8.52 17.02 -20.42
CA GLU A 532 -9.15 17.35 -21.71
C GLU A 532 -10.66 17.56 -21.55
#